data_AF-A0A0Q8A4N3-F1
#
_entry.id   AF-A0A0Q8A4N3-F1
#
_cell.length_a   1.000
_cell.length_b   1.000
_cell.length_c   1.000
_cell.angle_alpha   90.00
_cell.angle_beta   90.00
_cell.angle_gamma   90.00
#
_symmetry.space_group_name_H-M   'P 1'
#
loop_
_entity.id
_entity.type
_entity.pdbx_description
1 polymer ?
#
loop_
_entity_poly.entity_id
_entity_poly.type
_entity_poly.pdbx_seq_one_letter_code
_entity_poly.pdbx_strand_id
1 'polypeptide(L)'
;MSRMGQRFQKPASAPSGRLRSTTIALAVAAVLASVAAALCSVLGFGPDWLDQAAAVTISTVYAVALAARTGGRPFIFGALALAMGLTTVISDMERMRTGAAVLTAVISSVLAVMATVPARKFRLAAREVCVTVVVGCVGSLGVVGFRPTVSLERYDYVSLALAFMLVVVLVYRLGAGLHGLGRRGLIVVAVGTVALTVALAYAELIRRYGSEEFVDDILDGVRWMRANLGAVPRPIQVLVGVPALVYGTHLRARRRQGWWICAFGVGSTCSVSGILINPMTGWLEAALIIVYSTILGLGLGYVVIRVDLALTGPRGSRARRAEEQTASRPESSRFRPLR
;
A
#
# COMPACT_ATOMS: atom_id res chain seq x y z
N MET A 1 -5.98 -50.29 -32.44
CA MET A 1 -6.99 -49.36 -31.87
C MET A 1 -6.37 -48.64 -30.68
N SER A 2 -5.86 -47.40 -30.84
CA SER A 2 -5.62 -46.43 -29.73
C SER A 2 -5.01 -45.14 -30.29
N ARG A 3 -5.79 -44.40 -31.10
CA ARG A 3 -5.50 -43.02 -31.51
C ARG A 3 -6.80 -42.24 -31.51
N MET A 4 -7.39 -42.01 -30.34
CA MET A 4 -8.68 -41.30 -30.26
C MET A 4 -8.89 -40.59 -28.91
N GLY A 5 -7.86 -39.88 -28.42
CA GLY A 5 -7.92 -39.18 -27.12
C GLY A 5 -7.27 -37.79 -27.08
N GLN A 6 -6.99 -37.16 -28.22
CA GLN A 6 -6.42 -35.80 -28.28
C GLN A 6 -7.35 -34.83 -29.03
N ARG A 7 -8.64 -34.78 -28.67
CA ARG A 7 -9.54 -33.72 -29.11
C ARG A 7 -10.04 -32.95 -27.88
N PHE A 8 -9.82 -31.63 -27.93
CA PHE A 8 -10.33 -30.58 -27.03
C PHE A 8 -9.54 -30.25 -25.76
N GLN A 9 -8.31 -29.76 -25.93
CA GLN A 9 -7.87 -28.59 -25.16
C GLN A 9 -7.71 -27.42 -26.14
N LYS A 10 -8.78 -26.65 -26.34
CA LYS A 10 -8.64 -25.31 -26.92
C LYS A 10 -7.81 -24.50 -25.91
N PRO A 11 -6.64 -23.94 -26.28
CA PRO A 11 -6.01 -22.94 -25.43
C PRO A 11 -7.01 -21.79 -25.30
N ALA A 12 -7.36 -21.41 -24.07
CA ALA A 12 -8.15 -20.21 -23.84
C ALA A 12 -7.44 -19.05 -24.56
N SER A 13 -8.12 -18.47 -25.56
CA SER A 13 -7.57 -17.37 -26.33
C SER A 13 -7.21 -16.25 -25.38
N ALA A 14 -5.92 -15.95 -25.26
CA ALA A 14 -5.47 -14.78 -24.52
C ALA A 14 -6.14 -13.56 -25.17
N PRO A 15 -6.79 -12.67 -24.38
CA PRO A 15 -7.40 -11.47 -24.95
C PRO A 15 -6.34 -10.71 -25.73
N SER A 16 -6.69 -10.28 -26.95
CA SER A 16 -5.77 -9.55 -27.83
C SER A 16 -5.22 -8.32 -27.11
N GLY A 17 -3.93 -8.02 -27.30
CA GLY A 17 -3.23 -6.97 -26.55
C GLY A 17 -3.92 -5.59 -26.58
N ARG A 18 -4.73 -5.32 -27.61
CA ARG A 18 -5.53 -4.09 -27.74
C ARG A 18 -6.67 -3.99 -26.72
N LEU A 19 -7.47 -5.04 -26.53
CA LEU A 19 -8.57 -5.07 -25.55
C LEU A 19 -8.07 -4.87 -24.11
N ARG A 20 -6.88 -5.37 -23.81
CA ARG A 20 -6.24 -5.15 -22.52
C ARG A 20 -5.75 -3.70 -22.35
N SER A 21 -5.23 -3.10 -23.41
CA SER A 21 -4.77 -1.71 -23.38
C SER A 21 -5.94 -0.75 -23.19
N THR A 22 -7.06 -0.98 -23.86
CA THR A 22 -8.27 -0.15 -23.74
C THR A 22 -8.89 -0.27 -22.35
N THR A 23 -8.98 -1.47 -21.78
CA THR A 23 -9.49 -1.66 -20.41
C THR A 23 -8.63 -0.98 -19.35
N ILE A 24 -7.30 -1.03 -19.48
CA ILE A 24 -6.40 -0.28 -18.59
C ILE A 24 -6.59 1.23 -18.77
N ALA A 25 -6.67 1.71 -20.01
CA ALA A 25 -6.86 3.13 -20.28
C ALA A 25 -8.19 3.64 -19.70
N LEU A 26 -9.28 2.88 -19.84
CA LEU A 26 -10.58 3.19 -19.25
C LEU A 26 -10.51 3.20 -17.71
N ALA A 27 -9.86 2.22 -17.09
CA ALA A 27 -9.69 2.19 -15.64
C ALA A 27 -8.88 3.39 -15.13
N VAL A 28 -7.81 3.77 -15.84
CA VAL A 28 -7.01 4.95 -15.50
C VAL A 28 -7.84 6.22 -15.67
N ALA A 29 -8.58 6.36 -16.77
CA ALA A 29 -9.45 7.50 -17.01
C ALA A 29 -10.54 7.63 -15.93
N ALA A 30 -11.17 6.51 -15.54
CA ALA A 30 -12.17 6.48 -14.48
C ALA A 30 -11.59 6.92 -13.13
N VAL A 31 -10.37 6.48 -12.79
CA VAL A 31 -9.67 6.93 -11.57
C VAL A 31 -9.33 8.41 -11.63
N LEU A 32 -8.80 8.90 -12.75
CA LEU A 32 -8.49 10.33 -12.92
C LEU A 32 -9.74 11.21 -12.82
N ALA A 33 -10.84 10.79 -13.46
CA ALA A 33 -12.14 11.46 -13.34
C ALA A 33 -12.66 11.46 -11.91
N SER A 34 -12.50 10.34 -11.18
CA SER A 34 -12.89 10.25 -9.77
C SER A 34 -12.04 11.14 -8.86
N VAL A 35 -10.73 11.24 -9.13
CA VAL A 35 -9.85 12.16 -8.40
C VAL A 35 -10.25 13.61 -8.66
N ALA A 36 -10.52 13.98 -9.91
CA ALA A 36 -11.01 15.31 -10.25
C ALA A 36 -12.35 15.61 -9.56
N ALA A 37 -13.29 14.65 -9.57
CA ALA A 37 -14.57 14.75 -8.88
C ALA A 37 -14.41 14.95 -7.35
N ALA A 38 -13.52 14.17 -6.72
CA ALA A 38 -13.20 14.33 -5.31
C ALA A 38 -12.58 15.70 -4.99
N LEU A 39 -11.67 16.20 -5.84
CA LEU A 39 -11.07 17.53 -5.69
C LEU A 39 -12.10 18.64 -5.85
N CYS A 40 -13.00 18.54 -6.83
CA CYS A 40 -14.11 19.49 -6.98
C CYS A 40 -14.97 19.54 -5.70
N SER A 41 -15.33 18.37 -5.15
CA SER A 41 -16.09 18.30 -3.91
C SER A 41 -15.36 18.91 -2.71
N VAL A 42 -14.05 18.65 -2.56
CA VAL A 42 -13.21 19.27 -1.51
C VAL A 42 -13.17 20.79 -1.63
N LEU A 43 -13.21 21.32 -2.86
CA LEU A 43 -13.24 22.75 -3.15
C LEU A 43 -14.65 23.36 -3.07
N GLY A 44 -15.68 22.58 -2.71
CA GLY A 44 -17.07 23.03 -2.62
C GLY A 44 -17.76 23.20 -3.98
N PHE A 45 -17.22 22.61 -5.04
CA PHE A 45 -17.80 22.63 -6.38
C PHE A 45 -18.54 21.33 -6.70
N GLY A 46 -19.74 21.46 -7.27
CA GLY A 46 -20.55 20.34 -7.76
C GLY A 46 -21.57 19.84 -6.74
N PRO A 47 -22.29 18.76 -7.07
CA PRO A 47 -23.36 18.24 -6.22
C PRO A 47 -22.82 17.42 -5.04
N ASP A 48 -23.60 17.34 -3.96
CA ASP A 48 -23.21 16.68 -2.70
C ASP A 48 -22.97 15.17 -2.80
N TRP A 49 -23.35 14.54 -3.92
CA TRP A 49 -23.13 13.11 -4.18
C TRP A 49 -21.82 12.83 -4.96
N LEU A 50 -21.12 13.88 -5.40
CA LEU A 50 -19.98 13.75 -6.30
C LEU A 50 -18.79 13.00 -5.66
N ASP A 51 -18.52 13.23 -4.38
CA ASP A 51 -17.50 12.52 -3.60
C ASP A 51 -17.86 11.05 -3.38
N GLN A 52 -19.15 10.75 -3.15
CA GLN A 52 -19.65 9.39 -2.99
C GLN A 52 -19.55 8.60 -4.30
N ALA A 53 -19.87 9.22 -5.44
CA ALA A 53 -19.68 8.60 -6.75
C ALA A 53 -18.20 8.33 -7.05
N ALA A 54 -17.32 9.27 -6.69
CA ALA A 54 -15.87 9.07 -6.78
C ALA A 54 -15.39 7.92 -5.88
N ALA A 55 -15.90 7.83 -4.65
CA ALA A 55 -15.58 6.77 -3.70
C ALA A 55 -15.96 5.38 -4.21
N VAL A 56 -17.19 5.21 -4.72
CA VAL A 56 -17.67 3.96 -5.31
C VAL A 56 -16.83 3.57 -6.54
N THR A 57 -16.49 4.55 -7.38
CA THR A 57 -15.69 4.30 -8.58
C THR A 57 -14.26 3.88 -8.23
N ILE A 58 -13.58 4.61 -7.32
CA ILE A 58 -12.22 4.31 -6.87
C ILE A 58 -12.16 2.92 -6.23
N SER A 59 -13.04 2.63 -5.27
CA SER A 59 -13.09 1.34 -4.58
C SER A 59 -13.33 0.18 -5.55
N THR A 60 -14.25 0.35 -6.51
CA THR A 60 -14.54 -0.63 -7.56
C THR A 60 -13.33 -0.88 -8.46
N VAL A 61 -12.73 0.18 -9.01
CA VAL A 61 -11.56 0.05 -9.90
C VAL A 61 -10.38 -0.56 -9.16
N TYR A 62 -10.18 -0.21 -7.89
CA TYR A 62 -9.09 -0.75 -7.08
C TYR A 62 -9.30 -2.22 -6.73
N ALA A 63 -10.53 -2.64 -6.46
CA ALA A 63 -10.88 -4.05 -6.27
C ALA A 63 -10.60 -4.87 -7.53
N VAL A 64 -11.02 -4.37 -8.70
CA VAL A 64 -10.72 -4.97 -10.01
C VAL A 64 -9.21 -5.06 -10.24
N ALA A 65 -8.48 -3.97 -10.00
CA ALA A 65 -7.04 -3.90 -10.19
C ALA A 65 -6.28 -4.87 -9.28
N LEU A 66 -6.66 -4.95 -8.00
CA LEU A 66 -6.05 -5.88 -7.04
C LEU A 66 -6.31 -7.33 -7.43
N ALA A 67 -7.54 -7.67 -7.79
CA ALA A 67 -7.89 -9.00 -8.28
C ALA A 67 -7.13 -9.35 -9.57
N ALA A 68 -7.01 -8.41 -10.51
CA ALA A 68 -6.27 -8.63 -11.75
C ALA A 68 -4.76 -8.82 -11.49
N ARG A 69 -4.19 -8.04 -10.56
CA ARG A 69 -2.78 -8.10 -10.21
C ARG A 69 -2.41 -9.40 -9.49
N THR A 70 -3.31 -9.92 -8.67
CA THR A 70 -3.11 -11.14 -7.86
C THR A 70 -3.56 -12.42 -8.57
N GLY A 71 -4.03 -12.33 -9.82
CA GLY A 71 -4.51 -13.47 -10.60
C GLY A 71 -5.83 -14.07 -10.08
N GLY A 72 -6.67 -13.24 -9.47
CA GLY A 72 -8.05 -13.56 -9.07
C GLY A 72 -9.05 -13.36 -10.21
N ARG A 73 -10.33 -13.14 -9.86
CA ARG A 73 -11.44 -12.93 -10.81
C ARG A 73 -11.92 -11.47 -10.78
N PRO A 74 -11.38 -10.57 -11.63
CA PRO A 74 -11.60 -9.12 -11.48
C PRO A 74 -13.06 -8.70 -11.60
N PHE A 75 -13.83 -9.34 -12.47
CA PHE A 75 -15.26 -9.05 -12.64
C PHE A 75 -16.08 -9.36 -11.39
N ILE A 76 -15.78 -10.45 -10.68
CA ILE A 76 -16.53 -10.84 -9.47
C ILE A 76 -16.23 -9.85 -8.35
N PHE A 77 -14.95 -9.58 -8.08
CA PHE A 77 -14.56 -8.64 -7.02
C PHE A 77 -14.96 -7.20 -7.34
N GLY A 78 -14.91 -6.80 -8.61
CA GLY A 78 -15.42 -5.50 -9.06
C GLY A 78 -16.93 -5.37 -8.90
N ALA A 79 -17.70 -6.38 -9.30
CA ALA A 79 -19.15 -6.37 -9.13
C ALA A 79 -19.56 -6.34 -7.65
N LEU A 80 -18.87 -7.11 -6.79
CA LEU A 80 -19.07 -7.08 -5.35
C LEU A 80 -18.74 -5.70 -4.76
N ALA A 81 -17.59 -5.11 -5.12
CA ALA A 81 -17.20 -3.78 -4.64
C ALA A 81 -18.21 -2.71 -5.09
N LEU A 82 -18.66 -2.76 -6.35
CA LEU A 82 -19.68 -1.86 -6.88
C LEU A 82 -21.01 -2.03 -6.14
N ALA A 83 -21.48 -3.26 -5.95
CA ALA A 83 -22.72 -3.54 -5.24
C ALA A 83 -22.66 -3.05 -3.79
N MET A 84 -21.57 -3.31 -3.08
CA MET A 84 -21.37 -2.84 -1.71
C MET A 84 -21.29 -1.32 -1.63
N GLY A 85 -20.56 -0.67 -2.56
CA GLY A 85 -20.45 0.78 -2.64
C GLY A 85 -21.80 1.45 -2.92
N LEU A 86 -22.55 0.96 -3.92
CA LEU A 86 -23.88 1.48 -4.24
C LEU A 86 -24.86 1.27 -3.09
N THR A 87 -24.88 0.07 -2.48
CA THR A 87 -25.76 -0.20 -1.33
C THR A 87 -25.43 0.74 -0.16
N THR A 88 -24.15 1.03 0.06
CA THR A 88 -23.71 1.98 1.09
C THR A 88 -24.20 3.40 0.82
N VAL A 89 -24.13 3.86 -0.42
CA VAL A 89 -24.61 5.19 -0.81
C VAL A 89 -26.12 5.28 -0.74
N ILE A 90 -26.85 4.26 -1.22
CA ILE A 90 -28.31 4.25 -1.28
C ILE A 90 -28.94 4.11 0.11
N SER A 91 -28.36 3.28 0.98
CA SER A 91 -28.89 3.05 2.32
C SER A 91 -28.63 4.19 3.30
N ASP A 92 -27.64 5.06 3.02
CA ASP A 92 -27.21 6.18 3.86
C ASP A 92 -26.87 5.79 5.32
N MET A 93 -26.63 4.49 5.57
CA MET A 93 -26.36 4.00 6.92
C MET A 93 -24.91 4.27 7.32
N GLU A 94 -24.71 4.98 8.43
CA GLU A 94 -23.38 5.29 8.98
C GLU A 94 -22.46 4.06 9.13
N ARG A 95 -23.02 2.94 9.59
CA ARG A 95 -22.29 1.67 9.75
C ARG A 95 -21.80 1.13 8.41
N MET A 96 -22.60 1.26 7.35
CA MET A 96 -22.23 0.80 6.00
C MET A 96 -21.15 1.70 5.40
N ARG A 97 -21.26 3.03 5.58
CA ARG A 97 -20.23 4.00 5.18
C ARG A 97 -18.88 3.70 5.81
N THR A 98 -18.88 3.46 7.12
CA THR A 98 -17.69 3.07 7.86
C THR A 98 -17.10 1.75 7.35
N GLY A 99 -17.94 0.73 7.13
CA GLY A 99 -17.48 -0.55 6.58
C GLY A 99 -16.87 -0.41 5.18
N ALA A 100 -17.52 0.34 4.29
CA ALA A 100 -17.03 0.60 2.93
C ALA A 100 -15.72 1.39 2.94
N ALA A 101 -15.58 2.39 3.82
CA ALA A 101 -14.36 3.15 4.01
C ALA A 101 -13.19 2.26 4.48
N VAL A 102 -13.42 1.38 5.46
CA VAL A 102 -12.40 0.43 5.94
C VAL A 102 -12.00 -0.54 4.83
N LEU A 103 -12.95 -1.14 4.10
CA LEU A 103 -12.65 -2.06 3.01
C LEU A 103 -11.90 -1.37 1.86
N THR A 104 -12.25 -0.13 1.54
CA THR A 104 -11.57 0.69 0.51
C THR A 104 -10.13 0.98 0.92
N ALA A 105 -9.89 1.33 2.19
CA ALA A 105 -8.56 1.55 2.71
C ALA A 105 -7.71 0.27 2.65
N VAL A 106 -8.28 -0.88 3.03
CA VAL A 106 -7.63 -2.19 2.95
C VAL A 106 -7.23 -2.52 1.50
N ILE A 107 -8.18 -2.45 0.56
CA ILE A 107 -7.94 -2.78 -0.85
C ILE A 107 -6.90 -1.82 -1.45
N SER A 108 -7.00 -0.52 -1.19
CA SER A 108 -6.04 0.48 -1.67
C SER A 108 -4.65 0.23 -1.13
N SER A 109 -4.54 0.00 0.17
CA SER A 109 -3.25 -0.19 0.84
C SER A 109 -2.51 -1.40 0.29
N VAL A 110 -3.24 -2.51 0.11
CA VAL A 110 -2.69 -3.74 -0.44
C VAL A 110 -2.38 -3.59 -1.94
N LEU A 111 -3.26 -2.96 -2.72
CA LEU A 111 -3.01 -2.70 -4.14
C LEU A 111 -1.76 -1.86 -4.35
N ALA A 112 -1.57 -0.81 -3.54
CA ALA A 112 -0.42 0.07 -3.59
C ALA A 112 0.90 -0.68 -3.39
N VAL A 113 0.92 -1.68 -2.50
CA VAL A 113 2.06 -2.60 -2.33
C VAL A 113 2.19 -3.57 -3.50
N MET A 114 1.10 -4.21 -3.93
CA MET A 114 1.11 -5.20 -5.02
C MET A 114 1.44 -4.61 -6.40
N ALA A 115 1.23 -3.30 -6.57
CA ALA A 115 1.58 -2.56 -7.78
C ALA A 115 3.09 -2.33 -7.95
N THR A 116 3.87 -2.52 -6.89
CA THR A 116 5.33 -2.34 -6.95
C THR A 116 6.00 -3.40 -7.84
N VAL A 117 7.09 -2.98 -8.47
CA VAL A 117 7.94 -3.78 -9.35
C VAL A 117 9.34 -3.93 -8.70
N PRO A 118 10.08 -5.02 -8.97
CA PRO A 118 11.44 -5.15 -8.45
C PRO A 118 12.37 -4.01 -8.91
N ALA A 119 13.21 -3.53 -8.00
CA ALA A 119 14.07 -2.37 -8.22
C ALA A 119 15.55 -2.66 -7.93
N ARG A 120 16.40 -2.65 -8.96
CA ARG A 120 17.83 -2.95 -8.80
C ARG A 120 18.64 -1.84 -8.12
N LYS A 121 18.17 -0.60 -8.22
CA LYS A 121 18.86 0.60 -7.71
C LYS A 121 17.96 1.33 -6.72
N PHE A 122 18.56 2.02 -5.75
CA PHE A 122 17.82 2.82 -4.77
C PHE A 122 16.89 3.83 -5.43
N ARG A 123 17.32 4.54 -6.48
CA ARG A 123 16.46 5.50 -7.21
C ARG A 123 15.21 4.85 -7.82
N LEU A 124 15.33 3.59 -8.27
CA LEU A 124 14.17 2.84 -8.78
C LEU A 124 13.27 2.40 -7.62
N ALA A 125 13.85 2.00 -6.48
CA ALA A 125 13.07 1.65 -5.29
C ALA A 125 12.32 2.87 -4.75
N ALA A 126 12.96 4.04 -4.70
CA ALA A 126 12.35 5.30 -4.33
C ALA A 126 11.21 5.68 -5.29
N ARG A 127 11.38 5.47 -6.60
CA ARG A 127 10.29 5.65 -7.57
C ARG A 127 9.11 4.73 -7.27
N GLU A 128 9.36 3.46 -6.94
CA GLU A 128 8.29 2.53 -6.59
C GLU A 128 7.58 2.93 -5.30
N VAL A 129 8.30 3.46 -4.30
CA VAL A 129 7.70 4.07 -3.10
C VAL A 129 6.80 5.24 -3.48
N CYS A 130 7.26 6.17 -4.33
CA CYS A 130 6.43 7.30 -4.77
C CYS A 130 5.15 6.82 -5.46
N VAL A 131 5.23 5.79 -6.31
CA VAL A 131 4.04 5.18 -6.93
C VAL A 131 3.11 4.62 -5.86
N THR A 132 3.64 3.88 -4.89
CA THR A 132 2.85 3.29 -3.80
C THR A 132 2.16 4.36 -2.97
N VAL A 133 2.84 5.46 -2.65
CA VAL A 133 2.24 6.61 -1.97
C VAL A 133 1.13 7.23 -2.80
N VAL A 134 1.35 7.49 -4.10
CA VAL A 134 0.32 8.06 -4.98
C VAL A 134 -0.92 7.17 -5.07
N VAL A 135 -0.74 5.85 -5.24
CA VAL A 135 -1.87 4.90 -5.25
C VAL A 135 -2.59 4.90 -3.89
N GLY A 136 -1.84 4.94 -2.79
CA GLY A 136 -2.40 5.06 -1.44
C GLY A 136 -3.22 6.34 -1.25
N CYS A 137 -2.71 7.50 -1.67
CA CYS A 137 -3.40 8.79 -1.62
C CYS A 137 -4.70 8.75 -2.42
N VAL A 138 -4.66 8.26 -3.66
CA VAL A 138 -5.85 8.19 -4.52
C VAL A 138 -6.91 7.28 -3.92
N GLY A 139 -6.54 6.09 -3.43
CA GLY A 139 -7.52 5.24 -2.75
C GLY A 139 -8.05 5.84 -1.46
N SER A 140 -7.23 6.61 -0.74
CA SER A 140 -7.65 7.32 0.47
C SER A 140 -8.65 8.46 0.19
N LEU A 141 -8.61 9.10 -0.98
CA LEU A 141 -9.69 10.00 -1.40
C LEU A 141 -11.03 9.27 -1.50
N GLY A 142 -11.01 8.03 -2.00
CA GLY A 142 -12.20 7.18 -2.03
C GLY A 142 -12.70 6.82 -0.62
N VAL A 143 -11.79 6.67 0.34
CA VAL A 143 -12.16 6.47 1.75
C VAL A 143 -12.86 7.71 2.32
N VAL A 144 -12.30 8.91 2.09
CA VAL A 144 -12.89 10.17 2.56
C VAL A 144 -14.27 10.40 1.94
N GLY A 145 -14.45 10.08 0.65
CA GLY A 145 -15.74 10.27 -0.04
C GLY A 145 -16.89 9.41 0.49
N PHE A 146 -16.61 8.35 1.26
CA PHE A 146 -17.66 7.61 1.98
C PHE A 146 -18.12 8.30 3.27
N ARG A 147 -17.47 9.40 3.69
CA ARG A 147 -17.77 10.18 4.90
C ARG A 147 -17.95 9.29 6.15
N PRO A 148 -16.95 8.47 6.52
CA PRO A 148 -17.09 7.53 7.62
C PRO A 148 -17.17 8.23 8.97
N THR A 149 -18.08 7.78 9.84
CA THR A 149 -18.18 8.21 11.24
C THR A 149 -17.40 7.24 12.13
N VAL A 150 -16.12 7.53 12.40
CA VAL A 150 -15.23 6.60 13.09
C VAL A 150 -14.44 7.23 14.23
N SER A 151 -14.21 6.44 15.27
CA SER A 151 -13.07 6.64 16.16
C SER A 151 -11.79 6.36 15.35
N LEU A 152 -10.94 7.37 15.18
CA LEU A 152 -9.72 7.29 14.38
C LEU A 152 -8.81 6.15 14.83
N GLU A 153 -8.70 5.92 16.14
CA GLU A 153 -7.90 4.82 16.68
C GLU A 153 -8.43 3.45 16.25
N ARG A 154 -9.74 3.22 16.40
CA ARG A 154 -10.37 1.96 15.98
C ARG A 154 -10.25 1.77 14.48
N TYR A 155 -10.44 2.84 13.71
CA TYR A 155 -10.28 2.83 12.27
C TYR A 155 -8.87 2.41 11.86
N ASP A 156 -7.85 3.04 12.44
CA ASP A 156 -6.44 2.73 12.14
C ASP A 156 -6.10 1.28 12.50
N TYR A 157 -6.49 0.79 13.68
CA TYR A 157 -6.20 -0.59 14.06
C TYR A 157 -6.94 -1.62 13.19
N VAL A 158 -8.23 -1.42 12.93
CA VAL A 158 -9.04 -2.37 12.15
C VAL A 158 -8.60 -2.41 10.70
N SER A 159 -8.40 -1.24 10.06
CA SER A 159 -7.95 -1.17 8.67
C SER A 159 -6.55 -1.75 8.52
N LEU A 160 -5.63 -1.44 9.43
CA LEU A 160 -4.27 -1.98 9.42
C LEU A 160 -4.26 -3.50 9.61
N ALA A 161 -5.03 -4.03 10.57
CA ALA A 161 -5.11 -5.46 10.85
C ALA A 161 -5.67 -6.24 9.65
N LEU A 162 -6.78 -5.76 9.06
CA LEU A 162 -7.38 -6.38 7.88
C LEU A 162 -6.46 -6.28 6.65
N ALA A 163 -5.76 -5.16 6.47
CA ALA A 163 -4.81 -4.99 5.37
C ALA A 163 -3.58 -5.90 5.54
N PHE A 164 -3.09 -6.08 6.76
CA PHE A 164 -2.05 -7.07 7.05
C PHE A 164 -2.54 -8.50 6.80
N MET A 165 -3.76 -8.85 7.24
CA MET A 165 -4.32 -10.17 6.98
C MET A 165 -4.39 -10.45 5.47
N LEU A 166 -4.94 -9.51 4.69
CA LEU A 166 -5.06 -9.66 3.24
C LEU A 166 -3.69 -9.72 2.55
N VAL A 167 -2.75 -8.84 2.90
CA VAL A 167 -1.42 -8.84 2.27
C VAL A 167 -0.64 -10.11 2.61
N VAL A 168 -0.77 -10.64 3.83
CA VAL A 168 -0.12 -11.90 4.22
C VAL A 168 -0.67 -13.06 3.41
N VAL A 169 -2.00 -13.16 3.24
CA VAL A 169 -2.62 -14.20 2.39
C VAL A 169 -2.10 -14.13 0.96
N LEU A 170 -2.01 -12.93 0.39
CA LEU A 170 -1.50 -12.75 -0.98
C LEU A 170 0.00 -13.05 -1.09
N VAL A 171 0.79 -12.57 -0.14
CA VAL A 171 2.24 -12.78 -0.12
C VAL A 171 2.59 -14.25 0.15
N TYR A 172 1.83 -14.95 0.97
CA TYR A 172 2.01 -16.39 1.19
C TYR A 172 1.93 -17.15 -0.14
N ARG A 173 0.96 -16.79 -1.00
CA ARG A 173 0.81 -17.37 -2.34
C ARG A 173 1.95 -16.97 -3.30
N LEU A 174 2.46 -15.75 -3.22
CA LEU A 174 3.48 -15.21 -4.14
C LEU A 174 4.93 -15.56 -3.75
N GLY A 175 5.20 -15.60 -2.45
CA GLY A 175 6.52 -15.76 -1.84
C GLY A 175 7.02 -17.21 -1.72
N ALA A 176 6.35 -18.17 -2.38
CA ALA A 176 6.56 -19.61 -2.21
C ALA A 176 6.24 -20.15 -0.80
N GLY A 177 5.29 -19.51 -0.11
CA GLY A 177 4.90 -19.87 1.27
C GLY A 177 5.98 -19.56 2.31
N LEU A 178 5.79 -20.08 3.53
CA LEU A 178 6.77 -19.94 4.62
C LEU A 178 8.08 -20.66 4.31
N HIS A 179 8.03 -21.77 3.56
CA HIS A 179 9.19 -22.51 3.09
C HIS A 179 10.11 -21.69 2.16
N GLY A 180 9.56 -20.64 1.53
CA GLY A 180 10.33 -19.67 0.75
C GLY A 180 11.17 -18.71 1.59
N LEU A 181 10.88 -18.56 2.89
CA LEU A 181 11.74 -17.81 3.82
C LEU A 181 12.94 -18.69 4.22
N GLY A 182 14.05 -18.53 3.52
CA GLY A 182 15.34 -18.96 4.07
C GLY A 182 15.64 -18.20 5.36
N ARG A 183 16.64 -18.64 6.13
CA ARG A 183 17.02 -18.06 7.44
C ARG A 183 17.06 -16.52 7.46
N ARG A 184 17.64 -15.92 6.41
CA ARG A 184 17.73 -14.45 6.27
C ARG A 184 16.37 -13.79 6.09
N GLY A 185 15.48 -14.36 5.29
CA GLY A 185 14.11 -13.85 5.14
C GLY A 185 13.36 -13.90 6.47
N LEU A 186 13.52 -15.00 7.22
CA LEU A 186 12.90 -15.16 8.54
C LEU A 186 13.39 -14.11 9.54
N ILE A 187 14.70 -13.86 9.60
CA ILE A 187 15.27 -12.80 10.45
C ILE A 187 14.68 -11.44 10.10
N VAL A 188 14.64 -11.08 8.81
CA VAL A 188 14.11 -9.77 8.41
C VAL A 188 12.63 -9.63 8.73
N VAL A 189 11.84 -10.67 8.53
CA VAL A 189 10.41 -10.66 8.89
C VAL A 189 10.25 -10.55 10.40
N ALA A 190 11.02 -11.30 11.19
CA ALA A 190 11.00 -11.19 12.65
C ALA A 190 11.37 -9.77 13.13
N VAL A 191 12.44 -9.18 12.58
CA VAL A 191 12.82 -7.78 12.87
C VAL A 191 11.72 -6.81 12.46
N GLY A 192 11.11 -7.00 11.29
CA GLY A 192 9.99 -6.17 10.83
C GLY A 192 8.76 -6.29 11.74
N THR A 193 8.42 -7.49 12.18
CA THR A 193 7.33 -7.75 13.13
C THR A 193 7.63 -7.09 14.47
N VAL A 194 8.83 -7.26 15.02
CA VAL A 194 9.24 -6.61 16.27
C VAL A 194 9.18 -5.08 16.13
N ALA A 195 9.72 -4.51 15.04
CA ALA A 195 9.67 -3.07 14.80
C ALA A 195 8.24 -2.55 14.69
N LEU A 196 7.34 -3.29 14.03
CA LEU A 196 5.92 -2.96 13.96
C LEU A 196 5.25 -3.05 15.33
N THR A 197 5.48 -4.12 16.08
CA THR A 197 4.95 -4.29 17.44
C THR A 197 5.43 -3.18 18.34
N VAL A 198 6.72 -2.82 18.30
CA VAL A 198 7.26 -1.69 19.06
C VAL A 198 6.61 -0.39 18.62
N ALA A 199 6.48 -0.12 17.33
CA ALA A 199 5.84 1.11 16.84
C ALA A 199 4.38 1.25 17.31
N LEU A 200 3.64 0.14 17.38
CA LEU A 200 2.24 0.13 17.86
C LEU A 200 2.15 0.16 19.39
N ALA A 201 2.97 -0.64 20.08
CA ALA A 201 2.96 -0.76 21.53
C ALA A 201 3.52 0.48 22.21
N TYR A 202 4.52 1.15 21.62
CA TYR A 202 5.12 2.37 22.15
C TYR A 202 4.09 3.49 22.31
N ALA A 203 3.21 3.66 21.32
CA ALA A 203 2.12 4.64 21.39
C ALA A 203 1.12 4.34 22.53
N GLU A 204 0.89 3.07 22.82
CA GLU A 204 -0.01 2.64 23.90
C GLU A 204 0.66 2.72 25.28
N LEU A 205 1.94 2.35 25.35
CA LEU A 205 2.76 2.41 26.57
C LEU A 205 2.93 3.85 27.05
N ILE A 206 3.24 4.79 26.16
CA ILE A 206 3.30 6.22 26.53
C ILE A 206 1.96 6.69 27.05
N ARG A 207 0.86 6.36 26.36
CA ARG A 207 -0.48 6.84 26.74
C ARG A 207 -0.95 6.31 28.09
N ARG A 208 -0.50 5.13 28.51
CA ARG A 208 -0.95 4.50 29.76
C ARG A 208 0.05 4.62 30.92
N TYR A 209 1.34 4.72 30.63
CA TYR A 209 2.40 4.58 31.63
C TYR A 209 3.52 5.62 31.48
N GLY A 210 3.41 6.57 30.56
CA GLY A 210 4.38 7.66 30.42
C GLY A 210 4.39 8.55 31.66
N SER A 211 5.56 8.92 32.16
CA SER A 211 5.69 9.99 33.16
C SER A 211 5.23 11.32 32.56
N GLU A 212 4.63 12.18 33.38
CA GLU A 212 4.10 13.48 32.91
C GLU A 212 5.18 14.30 32.19
N GLU A 213 6.38 14.42 32.77
CA GLU A 213 7.52 15.13 32.18
C GLU A 213 7.90 14.59 30.79
N PHE A 214 7.94 13.27 30.61
CA PHE A 214 8.30 12.67 29.33
C PHE A 214 7.21 12.88 28.27
N VAL A 215 5.95 12.83 28.68
CA VAL A 215 4.81 13.13 27.80
C VAL A 215 4.85 14.59 27.39
N ASP A 216 5.15 15.51 28.31
CA ASP A 216 5.25 16.94 28.03
C ASP A 216 6.38 17.27 27.06
N ASP A 217 7.57 16.68 27.23
CA ASP A 217 8.69 16.85 26.28
C ASP A 217 8.31 16.39 24.86
N ILE A 218 7.64 15.25 24.73
CA ILE A 218 7.17 14.75 23.43
C ILE A 218 6.14 15.72 22.84
N LEU A 219 5.19 16.18 23.65
CA LEU A 219 4.15 17.11 23.20
C LEU A 219 4.75 18.47 22.82
N ASP A 220 5.77 18.94 23.51
CA ASP A 220 6.54 20.14 23.15
C ASP A 220 7.27 19.97 21.83
N GLY A 221 7.91 18.82 21.61
CA GLY A 221 8.50 18.49 20.31
C GLY A 221 7.47 18.47 19.18
N VAL A 222 6.29 17.91 19.42
CA VAL A 222 5.16 17.90 18.47
C VAL A 222 4.65 19.32 18.20
N ARG A 223 4.47 20.14 19.24
CA ARG A 223 4.08 21.56 19.12
C ARG A 223 5.11 22.34 18.32
N TRP A 224 6.41 22.16 18.62
CA TRP A 224 7.50 22.81 17.91
C TRP A 224 7.52 22.41 16.43
N MET A 225 7.38 21.11 16.12
CA MET A 225 7.35 20.64 14.73
C MET A 225 6.14 21.19 13.98
N ARG A 226 4.95 21.25 14.60
CA ARG A 226 3.78 21.88 13.96
C ARG A 226 3.99 23.36 13.73
N ALA A 227 4.55 24.09 14.69
CA ALA A 227 4.79 25.52 14.57
C ALA A 227 5.84 25.87 13.50
N ASN A 228 6.91 25.07 13.38
CA ASN A 228 8.04 25.39 12.50
C ASN A 228 8.01 24.66 11.15
N LEU A 229 7.53 23.42 11.13
CA LEU A 229 7.52 22.55 9.94
C LEU A 229 6.11 22.32 9.39
N GLY A 230 5.07 22.74 10.11
CA GLY A 230 3.67 22.60 9.68
C GLY A 230 3.08 21.19 9.79
N ALA A 231 3.88 20.18 10.15
CA ALA A 231 3.43 18.78 10.26
C ALA A 231 4.39 17.90 11.06
N VAL A 232 3.87 16.77 11.58
CA VAL A 232 4.65 15.74 12.28
C VAL A 232 4.67 14.43 11.48
N PRO A 233 5.84 13.89 11.12
CA PRO A 233 5.94 12.60 10.41
C PRO A 233 5.30 11.45 11.21
N ARG A 234 4.64 10.51 10.52
CA ARG A 234 4.05 9.32 11.14
C ARG A 234 5.11 8.27 11.43
N PRO A 235 5.31 7.84 12.70
CA PRO A 235 6.32 6.85 13.05
C PRO A 235 6.20 5.53 12.28
N ILE A 236 4.97 5.02 12.09
CA ILE A 236 4.75 3.75 11.37
C ILE A 236 5.19 3.82 9.90
N GLN A 237 5.04 4.98 9.25
CA GLN A 237 5.51 5.20 7.87
C GLN A 237 7.04 5.24 7.82
N VAL A 238 7.66 6.02 8.73
CA VAL A 238 9.10 6.28 8.77
C VAL A 238 9.91 5.05 9.18
N LEU A 239 9.49 4.35 10.23
CA LEU A 239 10.26 3.29 10.87
C LEU A 239 10.05 1.92 10.23
N VAL A 240 8.86 1.67 9.68
CA VAL A 240 8.46 0.34 9.23
C VAL A 240 8.04 0.36 7.76
N GLY A 241 6.98 1.09 7.42
CA GLY A 241 6.32 0.93 6.14
C GLY A 241 7.17 1.34 4.93
N VAL A 242 7.67 2.57 4.89
CA VAL A 242 8.48 3.07 3.77
C VAL A 242 9.82 2.33 3.65
N PRO A 243 10.61 2.14 4.73
CA PRO A 243 11.83 1.35 4.66
C PRO A 243 11.60 -0.07 4.14
N ALA A 244 10.51 -0.71 4.54
CA ALA A 244 10.17 -2.04 4.07
C ALA A 244 9.80 -2.08 2.58
N LEU A 245 9.16 -1.03 2.05
CA LEU A 245 8.92 -0.91 0.60
C LEU A 245 10.23 -0.75 -0.17
N VAL A 246 11.13 0.13 0.30
CA VAL A 246 12.45 0.35 -0.31
C VAL A 246 13.26 -0.93 -0.33
N TYR A 247 13.43 -1.54 0.85
CA TYR A 247 14.26 -2.73 1.01
C TYR A 247 13.61 -3.95 0.33
N GLY A 248 12.30 -4.12 0.45
CA GLY A 248 11.56 -5.23 -0.15
C GLY A 248 11.59 -5.20 -1.68
N THR A 249 11.36 -4.04 -2.32
CA THR A 249 11.46 -3.91 -3.78
C THR A 249 12.90 -4.11 -4.27
N HIS A 250 13.88 -3.68 -3.46
CA HIS A 250 15.29 -3.94 -3.73
C HIS A 250 15.65 -5.42 -3.64
N LEU A 251 15.16 -6.12 -2.61
CA LEU A 251 15.41 -7.54 -2.42
C LEU A 251 14.68 -8.38 -3.48
N ARG A 252 13.47 -7.99 -3.90
CA ARG A 252 12.68 -8.67 -4.94
C ARG A 252 13.41 -8.80 -6.28
N ALA A 253 14.33 -7.87 -6.59
CA ALA A 253 15.15 -7.96 -7.80
C ALA A 253 16.08 -9.19 -7.80
N ARG A 254 16.38 -9.72 -6.61
CA ARG A 254 17.30 -10.84 -6.39
C ARG A 254 16.60 -12.09 -5.85
N ARG A 255 15.59 -11.95 -4.98
CA ARG A 255 14.99 -13.05 -4.20
C ARG A 255 13.48 -12.90 -4.05
N ARG A 256 12.74 -14.01 -4.10
CA ARG A 256 11.27 -14.08 -3.83
C ARG A 256 10.90 -13.54 -2.44
N GLN A 257 11.79 -13.70 -1.47
CA GLN A 257 11.60 -13.31 -0.07
C GLN A 257 11.29 -11.82 0.12
N GLY A 258 11.68 -10.95 -0.82
CA GLY A 258 11.39 -9.52 -0.70
C GLY A 258 9.90 -9.19 -0.65
N TRP A 259 9.00 -10.08 -1.10
CA TRP A 259 7.56 -9.91 -0.93
C TRP A 259 7.11 -9.86 0.53
N TRP A 260 7.72 -10.68 1.39
CA TRP A 260 7.43 -10.68 2.83
C TRP A 260 7.81 -9.38 3.50
N ILE A 261 8.86 -8.72 3.01
CA ILE A 261 9.29 -7.42 3.49
C ILE A 261 8.34 -6.34 2.96
N CYS A 262 8.01 -6.37 1.66
CA CYS A 262 7.05 -5.43 1.06
C CYS A 262 5.68 -5.45 1.77
N ALA A 263 5.27 -6.57 2.37
CA ALA A 263 4.04 -6.68 3.14
C ALA A 263 3.92 -5.62 4.25
N PHE A 264 5.02 -5.32 4.95
CA PHE A 264 5.06 -4.28 5.98
C PHE A 264 4.84 -2.87 5.41
N GLY A 265 5.04 -2.69 4.09
CA GLY A 265 4.70 -1.48 3.36
C GLY A 265 3.23 -1.08 3.46
N VAL A 266 2.35 -2.04 3.75
CA VAL A 266 0.92 -1.77 4.01
C VAL A 266 0.74 -0.84 5.21
N GLY A 267 1.62 -0.89 6.20
CA GLY A 267 1.59 0.07 7.32
C GLY A 267 1.79 1.51 6.85
N SER A 268 2.57 1.72 5.78
CA SER A 268 2.70 3.05 5.20
C SER A 268 1.48 3.48 4.43
N THR A 269 0.91 2.61 3.60
CA THR A 269 -0.19 2.98 2.71
C THR A 269 -1.52 3.08 3.44
N CYS A 270 -1.74 2.24 4.45
CA CYS A 270 -2.94 2.26 5.29
C CYS A 270 -3.01 3.51 6.15
N SER A 271 -1.88 3.95 6.69
CA SER A 271 -1.84 5.18 7.49
C SER A 271 -2.12 6.44 6.68
N VAL A 272 -1.98 6.42 5.34
CA VAL A 272 -2.41 7.54 4.48
C VAL A 272 -3.91 7.81 4.60
N SER A 273 -4.73 6.74 4.69
CA SER A 273 -6.18 6.88 4.87
C SER A 273 -6.52 7.48 6.24
N GLY A 274 -5.85 7.02 7.31
CA GLY A 274 -6.03 7.58 8.65
C GLY A 274 -5.64 9.06 8.77
N ILE A 275 -4.62 9.50 8.03
CA ILE A 275 -4.24 10.91 7.95
C ILE A 275 -5.35 11.74 7.31
N LEU A 276 -5.91 11.28 6.17
CA LEU A 276 -6.86 12.07 5.36
C LEU A 276 -8.27 12.10 5.93
N ILE A 277 -8.67 11.10 6.74
CA ILE A 277 -9.98 11.11 7.41
C ILE A 277 -9.97 11.99 8.67
N ASN A 278 -8.81 12.25 9.26
CA ASN A 278 -8.73 12.98 10.52
C ASN A 278 -9.23 14.43 10.35
N PRO A 279 -10.38 14.82 10.94
CA PRO A 279 -10.94 16.15 10.77
C PRO A 279 -10.07 17.25 11.39
N MET A 280 -9.18 16.88 12.32
CA MET A 280 -8.25 17.81 12.97
C MET A 280 -7.01 18.12 12.13
N THR A 281 -6.85 17.49 10.97
CA THR A 281 -5.67 17.65 10.10
C THR A 281 -6.09 18.37 8.82
N GLY A 282 -5.56 19.57 8.58
CA GLY A 282 -5.78 20.28 7.32
C GLY A 282 -5.17 19.52 6.14
N TRP A 283 -5.67 19.75 4.91
CA TRP A 283 -5.16 19.08 3.71
C TRP A 283 -3.66 19.30 3.45
N LEU A 284 -3.16 20.51 3.74
CA LEU A 284 -1.74 20.83 3.63
C LEU A 284 -0.92 20.08 4.68
N GLU A 285 -1.35 20.08 5.96
CA GLU A 285 -0.70 19.32 7.02
C GLU A 285 -0.67 17.83 6.66
N ALA A 286 -1.79 17.27 6.19
CA ALA A 286 -1.86 15.88 5.71
C ALA A 286 -0.84 15.57 4.61
N ALA A 287 -0.70 16.45 3.61
CA ALA A 287 0.27 16.30 2.54
C ALA A 287 1.72 16.34 3.08
N LEU A 288 2.02 17.30 3.96
CA LEU A 288 3.34 17.42 4.59
C LEU A 288 3.68 16.20 5.45
N ILE A 289 2.73 15.68 6.24
CA ILE A 289 2.90 14.45 7.03
C ILE A 289 3.35 13.30 6.10
N ILE A 290 2.65 13.08 4.99
CA ILE A 290 2.94 12.00 4.04
C ILE A 290 4.33 12.20 3.40
N VAL A 291 4.63 13.42 2.95
CA VAL A 291 5.90 13.75 2.29
C VAL A 291 7.08 13.58 3.25
N TYR A 292 7.02 14.18 4.44
CA TYR A 292 8.10 14.08 5.43
C TYR A 292 8.33 12.64 5.87
N SER A 293 7.25 11.90 6.13
CA SER A 293 7.34 10.49 6.50
C SER A 293 7.98 9.65 5.40
N THR A 294 7.63 9.93 4.15
CA THR A 294 8.22 9.26 2.98
C THR A 294 9.71 9.58 2.85
N ILE A 295 10.10 10.84 2.97
CA ILE A 295 11.51 11.26 2.85
C ILE A 295 12.37 10.61 3.94
N LEU A 296 11.93 10.70 5.21
CA LEU A 296 12.66 10.10 6.32
C LEU A 296 12.74 8.57 6.19
N GLY A 297 11.63 7.93 5.81
CA GLY A 297 11.59 6.49 5.58
C GLY A 297 12.45 6.03 4.38
N LEU A 298 12.56 6.85 3.32
CA LEU A 298 13.48 6.59 2.21
C LEU A 298 14.94 6.63 2.69
N GLY A 299 15.28 7.58 3.56
CA GLY A 299 16.59 7.67 4.20
C GLY A 299 16.91 6.41 5.02
N LEU A 300 15.98 5.98 5.88
CA LEU A 300 16.17 4.76 6.68
C LEU A 300 16.23 3.50 5.79
N GLY A 301 15.39 3.40 4.76
CA GLY A 301 15.45 2.33 3.77
C GLY A 301 16.78 2.27 3.01
N TYR A 302 17.37 3.43 2.69
CA TYR A 302 18.72 3.50 2.12
C TYR A 302 19.76 2.94 3.07
N VAL A 303 19.73 3.33 4.36
CA VAL A 303 20.65 2.82 5.38
C VAL A 303 20.54 1.30 5.51
N VAL A 304 19.32 0.76 5.57
CA VAL A 304 19.07 -0.69 5.63
C VAL A 304 19.71 -1.41 4.44
N ILE A 305 19.52 -0.90 3.21
CA ILE A 305 20.18 -1.48 2.02
C ILE A 305 21.70 -1.45 2.16
N ARG A 306 22.28 -0.35 2.66
CA ARG A 306 23.74 -0.21 2.78
C ARG A 306 24.32 -1.15 3.82
N VAL A 307 23.67 -1.29 4.98
CA VAL A 307 24.05 -2.24 6.03
C VAL A 307 23.98 -3.67 5.50
N ASP A 308 22.89 -4.03 4.83
CA ASP A 308 22.70 -5.36 4.26
C ASP A 308 23.76 -5.72 3.22
N LEU A 309 24.11 -4.78 2.34
CA LEU A 309 25.18 -4.93 1.34
C LEU A 309 26.58 -4.94 1.98
N ALA A 310 26.80 -4.25 3.09
CA ALA A 310 28.06 -4.27 3.81
C ALA A 310 28.31 -5.63 4.48
N LEU A 311 27.26 -6.24 5.03
CA LEU A 311 27.32 -7.53 5.72
C LEU A 311 27.34 -8.73 4.76
N THR A 312 26.64 -8.63 3.61
CA THR A 312 26.37 -9.79 2.74
C THR A 312 26.81 -9.64 1.29
N GLY A 313 27.22 -8.45 0.87
CA GLY A 313 27.53 -8.15 -0.52
C GLY A 313 28.97 -8.53 -0.92
N PRO A 314 29.22 -8.78 -2.21
CA PRO A 314 30.56 -8.94 -2.76
C PRO A 314 31.43 -7.71 -2.47
N ARG A 315 32.70 -7.95 -2.11
CA ARG A 315 33.69 -6.89 -1.90
C ARG A 315 34.21 -6.41 -3.27
N GLY A 316 34.23 -5.09 -3.47
CA GLY A 316 34.73 -4.44 -4.69
C GLY A 316 33.66 -3.86 -5.63
N SER A 317 33.98 -2.73 -6.28
CA SER A 317 33.05 -1.97 -7.14
C SER A 317 32.64 -2.75 -8.41
N ARG A 318 33.56 -3.53 -8.99
CA ARG A 318 33.30 -4.36 -10.18
C ARG A 318 32.38 -5.54 -9.86
N ALA A 319 32.63 -6.26 -8.77
CA ALA A 319 31.80 -7.38 -8.34
C ALA A 319 30.36 -6.95 -8.03
N ARG A 320 30.17 -5.76 -7.43
CA ARG A 320 28.85 -5.16 -7.20
C ARG A 320 28.11 -4.82 -8.50
N ARG A 321 28.80 -4.23 -9.48
CA ARG A 321 28.19 -3.93 -10.79
C ARG A 321 27.80 -5.21 -11.54
N ALA A 322 28.64 -6.24 -11.47
CA ALA A 322 28.32 -7.55 -12.04
C ALA A 322 27.09 -8.16 -11.36
N GLU A 323 27.03 -8.17 -10.03
CA GLU A 323 25.85 -8.66 -9.29
C GLU A 323 24.58 -7.85 -9.63
N GLU A 324 24.66 -6.52 -9.76
CA GLU A 324 23.53 -5.68 -10.18
C GLU A 324 23.04 -6.00 -11.60
N GLN A 325 23.96 -6.35 -12.51
CA GLN A 325 23.62 -6.76 -13.87
C GLN A 325 22.96 -8.14 -13.88
N THR A 326 23.47 -9.07 -13.07
CA THR A 326 22.94 -10.43 -12.90
C THR A 326 21.67 -10.49 -12.04
N ALA A 327 21.36 -9.44 -11.27
CA ALA A 327 20.13 -9.30 -10.48
C ALA A 327 18.92 -9.06 -11.39
N SER A 328 18.59 -10.04 -12.23
CA SER A 328 17.52 -10.02 -13.20
C SER A 328 16.54 -11.15 -12.91
N ARG A 329 15.83 -11.10 -11.79
CA ARG A 329 14.65 -11.93 -11.65
C ARG A 329 13.50 -11.29 -12.44
N PRO A 330 13.03 -11.90 -13.55
CA PRO A 330 11.92 -11.34 -14.31
C PRO A 330 10.63 -11.52 -13.50
N GLU A 331 10.10 -10.42 -12.98
CA GLU A 331 8.71 -10.35 -12.52
C GLU A 331 7.84 -9.70 -13.57
N SER A 332 6.56 -10.05 -13.56
CA SER A 332 5.54 -9.44 -14.42
C SER A 332 5.51 -7.91 -14.28
N SER A 333 5.26 -7.21 -15.39
CA SER A 333 5.05 -5.76 -15.37
C SER A 333 3.82 -5.38 -14.53
N ARG A 334 3.75 -4.12 -14.07
CA ARG A 334 2.73 -3.62 -13.13
C ARG A 334 1.29 -3.98 -13.49
N PHE A 335 0.94 -3.94 -14.77
CA PHE A 335 -0.41 -4.23 -15.26
C PHE A 335 -0.63 -5.70 -15.66
N ARG A 336 0.32 -6.57 -15.34
CA ARG A 336 0.24 -8.02 -15.56
C ARG A 336 -0.03 -8.76 -14.24
N PRO A 337 -0.71 -9.93 -14.27
CA PRO A 337 -0.83 -10.75 -13.07
C PRO A 337 0.55 -11.17 -12.56
N LEU A 338 0.72 -11.14 -11.24
CA LEU A 338 1.89 -11.68 -10.55
C LEU A 338 1.97 -13.20 -10.76
N ARG A 339 3.19 -13.70 -10.93
CA ARG A 339 3.55 -15.12 -11.12
C ARG A 339 4.80 -15.45 -10.32
#